data_AF-A0A170USB8-F1
#
_entry.id   AF-A0A170USB8-F1
#
_cell.length_a   1.000
_cell.length_b   1.000
_cell.length_c   1.000
_cell.angle_alpha   90.00
_cell.angle_beta   90.00
_cell.angle_gamma   90.00
#
_symmetry.space_group_name_H-M   'P 1'
#
loop_
_entity.id
_entity.type
_entity.pdbx_description
1 polymer ?
#
loop_
_entity_poly.entity_id
_entity_poly.type
_entity_poly.pdbx_seq_one_letter_code
_entity_poly.pdbx_strand_id
1 'polypeptide(L)'
;MTGRPPTGAGEDDPGAAAARLTGCRVTGRRPLSGAVAEVTLDDGRVVVVKRGDGPGAIRAEAAGLRWLAEANAVRVPAVHGHDQRWLVTDRVPRGRPSPQAAVRFGRDLAALHAAGAPAFGAPPPGGPREAYIGLAPMRNVPGTDWPHWYAEHRVLPYLRRAVDDGTLRPAEATVIERALERLPECAGPAEPPARLHGDLWNGNVLWGADGEVRLIDPAAHGGHRETDLAMLHLFGCPHLDRVLDGYQEVAPLADGWTDRIGLHQLFPLLVHTVLFGRGYAAQAVAAARGAGG
;
A
#
# COMPACT_ATOMS: atom_id res chain seq x y z
N MET A 1 43.23 -29.67 11.11
CA MET A 1 43.28 -28.28 10.61
C MET A 1 42.47 -28.21 9.33
N THR A 2 41.32 -27.54 9.38
CA THR A 2 40.59 -26.85 8.29
C THR A 2 39.25 -26.44 8.87
N GLY A 3 39.29 -25.41 9.72
CA GLY A 3 38.08 -24.73 10.20
C GLY A 3 37.46 -23.98 9.03
N ARG A 4 36.24 -24.36 8.67
CA ARG A 4 35.37 -23.60 7.76
C ARG A 4 35.14 -22.21 8.38
N PRO A 5 35.28 -21.10 7.63
CA PRO A 5 35.10 -19.77 8.19
C PRO A 5 33.63 -19.55 8.57
N PRO A 6 33.33 -18.75 9.61
CA PRO A 6 31.97 -18.41 9.97
C PRO A 6 31.39 -17.45 8.92
N THR A 7 30.64 -17.99 7.96
CA THR A 7 29.82 -17.19 7.04
C THR A 7 28.52 -16.79 7.74
N GLY A 8 28.24 -15.49 7.87
CA GLY A 8 26.85 -15.00 7.84
C GLY A 8 26.36 -14.00 8.88
N ALA A 9 27.11 -13.63 9.93
CA ALA A 9 26.56 -12.76 10.99
C ALA A 9 26.50 -11.26 10.64
N GLY A 10 27.26 -10.79 9.64
CA GLY A 10 27.37 -9.36 9.32
C GLY A 10 26.42 -8.84 8.24
N GLU A 11 25.83 -9.71 7.41
CA GLU A 11 24.98 -9.31 6.28
C GLU A 11 23.48 -9.20 6.64
N ASP A 12 23.05 -9.88 7.71
CA ASP A 12 21.66 -9.89 8.19
C ASP A 12 21.46 -8.96 9.41
N ASP A 13 22.33 -7.97 9.57
CA ASP A 13 22.23 -6.96 10.62
C ASP A 13 21.73 -5.61 10.04
N PRO A 14 20.64 -5.03 10.57
CA PRO A 14 20.12 -3.75 10.09
C PRO A 14 21.09 -2.58 10.35
N GLY A 15 21.98 -2.66 11.34
CA GLY A 15 23.01 -1.65 11.57
C GLY A 15 24.05 -1.66 10.45
N ALA A 16 24.57 -2.83 10.09
CA ALA A 16 25.48 -3.00 8.97
C ALA A 16 24.84 -2.55 7.64
N ALA A 17 23.55 -2.85 7.43
CA ALA A 17 22.81 -2.37 6.27
C ALA A 17 22.68 -0.84 6.25
N ALA A 18 22.31 -0.22 7.37
CA ALA A 18 22.25 1.24 7.50
C ALA A 18 23.60 1.89 7.19
N ALA A 19 24.69 1.38 7.78
CA ALA A 19 26.03 1.94 7.56
C ALA A 19 26.43 1.88 6.08
N ARG A 20 26.23 0.72 5.44
CA ARG A 20 26.53 0.52 4.02
C ARG A 20 25.71 1.44 3.11
N LEU A 21 24.41 1.55 3.36
CA LEU A 21 23.47 2.25 2.47
C LEU A 21 23.43 3.76 2.69
N THR A 22 23.93 4.25 3.83
CA THR A 22 23.97 5.69 4.14
C THR A 22 25.38 6.28 4.11
N GLY A 23 26.42 5.45 4.23
CA GLY A 23 27.80 5.88 4.40
C GLY A 23 28.14 6.39 5.80
N CYS A 24 27.19 6.36 6.75
CA CYS A 24 27.37 6.84 8.11
C CYS A 24 27.73 5.70 9.07
N ARG A 25 28.36 6.00 10.21
CA ARG A 25 28.54 4.98 11.25
C ARG A 25 27.29 4.86 12.10
N VAL A 26 27.03 3.66 12.61
CA VAL A 26 25.89 3.41 13.51
C VAL A 26 26.30 3.66 14.96
N THR A 27 25.50 4.45 15.67
CA THR A 27 25.68 4.79 17.09
C THR A 27 24.63 4.18 18.00
N GLY A 28 23.50 3.73 17.43
CA GLY A 28 22.43 3.08 18.19
C GLY A 28 21.50 2.27 17.30
N ARG A 29 20.82 1.29 17.90
CA ARG A 29 19.84 0.44 17.22
C ARG A 29 18.69 0.13 18.17
N ARG A 30 17.46 0.20 17.66
CA ARG A 30 16.25 -0.18 18.38
C ARG A 30 15.35 -1.03 17.49
N PRO A 31 15.10 -2.31 17.81
CA PRO A 31 14.17 -3.12 17.04
C PRO A 31 12.74 -2.57 17.19
N LEU A 32 12.00 -2.51 16.08
CA LEU A 32 10.57 -2.18 16.07
C LEU A 32 9.71 -3.43 15.85
N SER A 33 10.14 -4.32 14.96
CA SER A 33 9.52 -5.61 14.67
C SER A 33 10.59 -6.62 14.21
N GLY A 34 10.17 -7.84 13.86
CA GLY A 34 11.09 -8.86 13.34
C GLY A 34 11.82 -8.48 12.04
N ALA A 35 11.23 -7.58 11.24
CA ALA A 35 11.77 -7.14 9.95
C ALA A 35 12.17 -5.66 9.93
N VAL A 36 11.91 -4.90 10.99
CA VAL A 36 12.08 -3.43 11.01
C VAL A 36 12.85 -2.97 12.25
N ALA A 37 13.81 -2.08 12.06
CA ALA A 37 14.56 -1.44 13.15
C ALA A 37 14.73 0.07 12.92
N GLU A 38 14.78 0.84 14.00
CA GLU A 38 15.36 2.19 13.98
C GLU A 38 16.87 2.09 14.20
N VAL A 39 17.63 2.89 13.46
CA VAL A 39 19.08 2.98 13.57
C VAL A 39 19.48 4.44 13.71
N THR A 40 20.24 4.75 14.75
CA THR A 40 20.83 6.08 14.98
C THR A 40 22.20 6.12 14.31
N LEU A 41 22.42 7.16 13.49
CA LEU A 41 23.67 7.39 12.76
C LEU A 41 24.56 8.39 13.52
N ASP A 42 25.84 8.45 13.18
CA ASP A 42 26.82 9.34 13.81
C ASP A 42 26.70 10.81 13.39
N ASP A 43 25.91 11.09 12.35
CA ASP A 43 25.50 12.45 11.95
C ASP A 43 24.23 12.95 12.68
N GLY A 44 23.70 12.15 13.61
CA GLY A 44 22.53 12.49 14.42
C GLY A 44 21.19 12.13 13.79
N ARG A 45 21.14 11.66 12.55
CA ARG A 45 19.89 11.16 11.94
C ARG A 45 19.47 9.84 12.59
N VAL A 46 18.15 9.63 12.64
CA VAL A 46 17.56 8.32 12.94
C VAL A 46 16.84 7.85 11.68
N VAL A 47 17.17 6.65 11.23
CA VAL A 47 16.61 6.05 10.01
C VAL A 47 15.81 4.79 10.35
N VAL A 48 14.86 4.44 9.49
CA VAL A 48 14.15 3.16 9.54
C VAL A 48 14.79 2.21 8.53
N VAL A 49 15.18 1.03 9.02
CA VAL A 49 15.77 -0.04 8.22
C VAL A 49 14.78 -1.20 8.16
N LYS A 50 14.39 -1.59 6.95
CA LYS A 50 13.42 -2.66 6.69
C LYS A 50 14.08 -3.79 5.93
N ARG A 51 13.78 -5.03 6.32
CA ARG A 51 14.14 -6.23 5.57
C ARG A 51 12.98 -6.66 4.69
N GLY A 52 13.28 -7.02 3.44
CA GLY A 52 12.28 -7.60 2.54
C GLY A 52 12.12 -9.10 2.75
N ASP A 53 10.88 -9.57 2.72
CA ASP A 53 10.54 -10.99 2.94
C ASP A 53 10.46 -11.80 1.63
N GLY A 54 10.55 -11.16 0.47
CA GLY A 54 10.41 -11.80 -0.84
C GLY A 54 11.30 -11.19 -1.93
N PRO A 55 11.62 -11.96 -2.99
CA PRO A 55 12.38 -11.46 -4.12
C PRO A 55 11.76 -10.21 -4.73
N GLY A 56 12.48 -9.09 -4.73
CA GLY A 56 12.01 -7.84 -5.33
C GLY A 56 11.08 -7.00 -4.46
N ALA A 57 10.73 -7.43 -3.24
CA ALA A 57 9.89 -6.66 -2.32
C ALA A 57 10.49 -5.28 -2.01
N ILE A 58 11.78 -5.23 -1.64
CA ILE A 58 12.50 -3.98 -1.39
C ILE A 58 12.53 -3.08 -2.63
N ARG A 59 12.77 -3.67 -3.80
CA ARG A 59 12.80 -2.92 -5.06
C ARG A 59 11.42 -2.31 -5.37
N ALA A 60 10.34 -3.05 -5.10
CA ALA A 60 8.98 -2.56 -5.28
C ALA A 60 8.67 -1.39 -4.33
N GLU A 61 8.95 -1.54 -3.03
CA GLU A 61 8.70 -0.49 -2.03
C GLU A 61 9.54 0.77 -2.34
N ALA A 62 10.83 0.61 -2.63
CA ALA A 62 11.72 1.73 -2.93
C ALA A 62 11.31 2.48 -4.21
N ALA A 63 10.90 1.76 -5.25
CA ALA A 63 10.38 2.37 -6.48
C ALA A 63 9.03 3.06 -6.21
N GLY A 64 8.16 2.46 -5.41
CA GLY A 64 6.90 3.05 -4.97
C GLY A 64 7.11 4.37 -4.23
N LEU A 65 7.92 4.38 -3.17
CA LEU A 65 8.23 5.59 -2.40
C LEU A 65 8.76 6.72 -3.29
N ARG A 66 9.69 6.41 -4.21
CA ARG A 66 10.22 7.43 -5.14
C ARG A 66 9.14 7.97 -6.08
N TRP A 67 8.33 7.09 -6.66
CA TRP A 67 7.28 7.50 -7.59
C TRP A 67 6.16 8.30 -6.90
N LEU A 68 5.81 7.96 -5.66
CA LEU A 68 4.88 8.77 -4.88
C LEU A 68 5.49 10.15 -4.56
N ALA A 69 6.77 10.21 -4.18
CA ALA A 69 7.47 11.47 -3.89
C ALA A 69 7.52 12.43 -5.10
N GLU A 70 7.66 11.91 -6.32
CA GLU A 70 7.68 12.71 -7.57
C GLU A 70 6.42 13.57 -7.78
N ALA A 71 5.29 13.20 -7.16
CA ALA A 71 4.05 13.98 -7.24
C ALA A 71 4.15 15.33 -6.51
N ASN A 72 5.12 15.51 -5.61
CA ASN A 72 5.25 16.70 -4.74
C ASN A 72 3.92 17.07 -4.03
N ALA A 73 3.17 16.05 -3.63
CA ALA A 73 1.86 16.14 -3.00
C ALA A 73 1.96 15.64 -1.55
N VAL A 74 1.31 14.52 -1.22
CA VAL A 74 1.48 13.90 0.10
C VAL A 74 2.93 13.45 0.31
N ARG A 75 3.46 13.73 1.50
CA ARG A 75 4.84 13.39 1.84
C ARG A 75 5.01 11.88 2.02
N VAL A 76 6.20 11.39 1.70
CA VAL A 76 6.66 10.03 1.99
C VAL A 76 8.08 10.09 2.56
N PRO A 77 8.53 9.08 3.34
CA PRO A 77 9.92 9.03 3.80
C PRO A 77 10.91 9.02 2.63
N ALA A 78 11.98 9.81 2.72
CA ALA A 78 13.03 9.76 1.70
C ALA A 78 13.75 8.40 1.76
N VAL A 79 14.05 7.84 0.58
CA VAL A 79 14.85 6.60 0.46
C VAL A 79 16.33 6.98 0.46
N HIS A 80 17.06 6.61 1.51
CA HIS A 80 18.51 6.83 1.59
C HIS A 80 19.30 5.80 0.79
N GLY A 81 18.79 4.56 0.70
CA GLY A 81 19.43 3.50 -0.07
C GLY A 81 18.67 2.19 0.07
N HIS A 82 18.89 1.29 -0.88
CA HIS A 82 18.39 -0.08 -0.81
C HIS A 82 19.31 -1.05 -1.52
N ASP A 83 19.19 -2.32 -1.17
CA ASP A 83 19.74 -3.44 -1.92
C ASP A 83 18.66 -4.54 -2.10
N GLN A 84 19.07 -5.76 -2.43
CA GLN A 84 18.12 -6.87 -2.63
C GLN A 84 17.32 -7.24 -1.37
N ARG A 85 17.83 -6.92 -0.18
CA ARG A 85 17.28 -7.36 1.11
C ARG A 85 16.88 -6.22 2.03
N TRP A 86 17.54 -5.07 1.93
CA TRP A 86 17.39 -3.97 2.89
C TRP A 86 16.96 -2.68 2.23
N LEU A 87 16.05 -1.95 2.88
CA LEU A 87 15.66 -0.58 2.55
C LEU A 87 15.95 0.32 3.75
N VAL A 88 16.53 1.49 3.50
CA VAL A 88 16.77 2.53 4.50
C VAL A 88 16.02 3.80 4.13
N THR A 89 15.18 4.29 5.04
CA THR A 89 14.32 5.46 4.84
C THR A 89 14.40 6.42 6.02
N ASP A 90 13.92 7.65 5.84
CA ASP A 90 13.69 8.57 6.94
C ASP A 90 12.83 7.94 8.03
N ARG A 91 13.18 8.16 9.30
CA ARG A 91 12.25 7.95 10.40
C ARG A 91 11.26 9.11 10.46
N VAL A 92 9.97 8.80 10.50
CA VAL A 92 8.92 9.80 10.75
C VAL A 92 8.66 9.95 12.25
N PRO A 93 8.92 11.12 12.87
CA PRO A 93 8.55 11.37 14.25
C PRO A 93 7.03 11.40 14.40
N ARG A 94 6.49 10.56 15.30
CA ARG A 94 5.05 10.46 15.53
C ARG A 94 4.52 11.70 16.25
N GLY A 95 3.50 12.32 15.68
CA GLY A 95 2.65 13.35 16.25
C GLY A 95 1.25 12.82 16.57
N ARG A 96 0.35 13.76 16.88
CA ARG A 96 -1.07 13.45 17.11
C ARG A 96 -1.88 13.82 15.88
N PRO A 97 -2.88 13.00 15.49
CA PRO A 97 -3.85 13.41 14.49
C PRO A 97 -4.54 14.71 14.90
N SER A 98 -4.84 15.55 13.92
CA SER A 98 -5.65 16.76 14.12
C SER A 98 -6.60 16.97 12.95
N PRO A 99 -7.76 17.61 13.16
CA PRO A 99 -8.69 17.90 12.07
C PRO A 99 -8.05 18.72 10.94
N GLN A 100 -7.16 19.66 11.28
CA GLN A 100 -6.48 20.51 10.29
C GLN A 100 -5.49 19.72 9.44
N ALA A 101 -4.72 18.82 10.06
CA ALA A 101 -3.81 17.92 9.34
C ALA A 101 -4.59 16.93 8.46
N ALA A 102 -5.78 16.50 8.89
CA ALA A 102 -6.63 15.60 8.13
C ALA A 102 -7.16 16.23 6.84
N VAL A 103 -7.64 17.48 6.90
CA VAL A 103 -8.07 18.22 5.70
C VAL A 103 -6.89 18.41 4.73
N ARG A 104 -5.71 18.80 5.23
CA ARG A 104 -4.51 18.92 4.39
C ARG A 104 -4.15 17.58 3.74
N PHE A 105 -4.14 16.50 4.51
CA PHE A 105 -3.89 15.16 4.00
C PHE A 105 -4.87 14.77 2.88
N GLY A 106 -6.17 15.07 3.04
CA GLY A 106 -7.16 14.85 1.99
C GLY A 106 -6.80 15.53 0.67
N ARG A 107 -6.43 16.82 0.74
CA ARG A 107 -6.02 17.62 -0.42
C ARG A 107 -4.73 17.07 -1.05
N ASP A 108 -3.76 16.71 -0.23
CA ASP A 108 -2.48 16.16 -0.68
C ASP A 108 -2.64 14.76 -1.31
N LEU A 109 -3.57 13.94 -0.80
CA LEU A 109 -3.91 12.65 -1.38
C LEU A 109 -4.62 12.82 -2.73
N ALA A 110 -5.53 13.79 -2.85
CA ALA A 110 -6.15 14.14 -4.13
C ALA A 110 -5.12 14.57 -5.17
N ALA A 111 -4.16 15.42 -4.77
CA ALA A 111 -3.06 15.85 -5.64
C ALA A 111 -2.12 14.68 -6.02
N LEU A 112 -1.87 13.74 -5.10
CA LEU A 112 -1.12 12.51 -5.41
C LEU A 112 -1.86 11.71 -6.49
N HIS A 113 -3.15 11.44 -6.31
CA HIS A 113 -3.95 10.69 -7.28
C HIS A 113 -3.98 11.37 -8.65
N ALA A 114 -4.13 12.70 -8.67
CA ALA A 114 -4.14 13.52 -9.89
C ALA A 114 -2.80 13.54 -10.63
N ALA A 115 -1.67 13.21 -9.98
CA ALA A 115 -0.38 13.04 -10.65
C ALA A 115 -0.37 11.86 -11.64
N GLY A 116 -1.39 11.00 -11.57
CA GLY A 116 -1.73 10.03 -12.59
C GLY A 116 -0.75 8.87 -12.78
N ALA A 117 -1.17 7.91 -13.59
CA ALA A 117 -0.36 6.79 -14.03
C ALA A 117 -0.60 6.48 -15.52
N PRO A 118 0.37 5.87 -16.23
CA PRO A 118 0.22 5.56 -17.66
C PRO A 118 -0.92 4.59 -18.00
N ALA A 119 -1.26 3.69 -17.08
CA ALA A 119 -2.27 2.65 -17.24
C ALA A 119 -2.68 2.11 -15.87
N PHE A 120 -3.83 1.44 -15.78
CA PHE A 120 -4.14 0.61 -14.61
C PHE A 120 -3.11 -0.51 -14.50
N GLY A 121 -2.60 -0.78 -13.30
CA GLY A 121 -1.55 -1.75 -13.06
C GLY A 121 -0.17 -1.36 -13.58
N ALA A 122 0.03 -0.12 -14.05
CA ALA A 122 1.36 0.38 -14.35
C ALA A 122 2.23 0.37 -13.07
N PRO A 123 3.40 -0.29 -13.08
CA PRO A 123 4.30 -0.25 -11.95
C PRO A 123 4.95 1.14 -11.82
N PRO A 124 5.44 1.50 -10.63
CA PRO A 124 6.35 2.63 -10.46
C PRO A 124 7.54 2.52 -11.43
N PRO A 125 8.08 3.63 -11.96
CA PRO A 125 9.29 3.60 -12.79
C PRO A 125 10.44 2.83 -12.12
N GLY A 126 11.01 1.86 -12.83
CA GLY A 126 12.06 0.98 -12.31
C GLY A 126 11.58 -0.09 -11.30
N GLY A 127 10.29 -0.10 -10.96
CA GLY A 127 9.63 -1.11 -10.14
C GLY A 127 9.44 -2.44 -10.88
N PRO A 128 9.30 -3.56 -10.15
CA PRO A 128 9.11 -4.87 -10.75
C PRO A 128 7.66 -5.07 -11.20
N ARG A 129 7.48 -5.96 -12.18
CA ARG A 129 6.16 -6.47 -12.57
C ARG A 129 5.56 -7.38 -11.50
N GLU A 130 6.38 -8.24 -10.92
CA GLU A 130 6.02 -9.09 -9.79
C GLU A 130 6.36 -8.29 -8.52
N ALA A 131 5.32 -7.79 -7.85
CA ALA A 131 5.37 -6.92 -6.69
C ALA A 131 4.59 -7.55 -5.52
N TYR A 132 4.34 -6.76 -4.48
CA TYR A 132 3.69 -7.23 -3.27
C TYR A 132 2.73 -6.18 -2.71
N ILE A 133 1.68 -6.64 -2.04
CA ILE A 133 0.84 -5.88 -1.12
C ILE A 133 0.90 -6.59 0.24
N GLY A 134 1.54 -5.96 1.23
CA GLY A 134 2.03 -6.67 2.41
C GLY A 134 2.90 -7.88 1.99
N LEU A 135 2.51 -9.07 2.44
CA LEU A 135 3.18 -10.34 2.06
C LEU A 135 2.52 -11.05 0.87
N ALA A 136 1.41 -10.52 0.34
CA ALA A 136 0.70 -11.13 -0.77
C ALA A 136 1.35 -10.75 -2.10
N PRO A 137 1.68 -11.71 -2.99
CA PRO A 137 2.13 -11.41 -4.34
C PRO A 137 1.09 -10.58 -5.08
N MET A 138 1.54 -9.56 -5.82
CA MET A 138 0.72 -8.69 -6.65
C MET A 138 1.39 -8.52 -8.01
N ARG A 139 0.62 -8.53 -9.09
CA ARG A 139 1.15 -8.36 -10.45
C ARG A 139 0.75 -7.01 -11.03
N ASN A 140 1.74 -6.30 -11.54
CA ASN A 140 1.57 -5.01 -12.23
C ASN A 140 1.49 -5.26 -13.74
N VAL A 141 0.27 -5.55 -14.20
CA VAL A 141 -0.06 -5.75 -15.62
C VAL A 141 -0.82 -4.51 -16.09
N PRO A 142 -0.28 -3.74 -17.06
CA PRO A 142 -0.97 -2.60 -17.64
C PRO A 142 -2.30 -2.99 -18.28
N GLY A 143 -3.35 -2.21 -18.02
CA GLY A 143 -4.66 -2.30 -18.66
C GLY A 143 -5.31 -0.93 -18.83
N THR A 144 -6.30 -0.84 -19.71
CA THR A 144 -6.96 0.42 -20.09
C THR A 144 -8.42 0.50 -19.65
N ASP A 145 -9.03 -0.62 -19.33
CA ASP A 145 -10.42 -0.69 -18.86
C ASP A 145 -10.42 -1.10 -17.39
N TRP A 146 -10.83 -0.19 -16.51
CA TRP A 146 -10.75 -0.43 -15.07
C TRP A 146 -11.60 -1.62 -14.62
N PRO A 147 -12.89 -1.76 -15.02
CA PRO A 147 -13.72 -2.84 -14.51
C PRO A 147 -13.15 -4.23 -14.78
N HIS A 148 -12.80 -4.52 -16.04
CA HIS A 148 -12.25 -5.82 -16.42
C HIS A 148 -10.86 -6.02 -15.79
N TRP A 149 -10.01 -4.99 -15.81
CA TRP A 149 -8.67 -5.04 -15.22
C TRP A 149 -8.72 -5.31 -13.71
N TYR A 150 -9.61 -4.67 -12.97
CA TYR A 150 -9.74 -4.82 -11.52
C TYR A 150 -10.20 -6.23 -11.16
N ALA A 151 -11.23 -6.74 -11.85
CA ALA A 151 -11.67 -8.12 -11.67
C ALA A 151 -10.53 -9.12 -11.92
N GLU A 152 -9.85 -9.01 -13.08
CA GLU A 152 -8.81 -9.96 -13.50
C GLU A 152 -7.54 -9.90 -12.65
N HIS A 153 -7.07 -8.70 -12.31
CA HIS A 153 -5.74 -8.50 -11.74
C HIS A 153 -5.72 -8.10 -10.26
N ARG A 154 -6.88 -7.76 -9.67
CA ARG A 154 -6.98 -7.38 -8.26
C ARG A 154 -7.95 -8.26 -7.47
N VAL A 155 -8.97 -8.87 -8.07
CA VAL A 155 -9.93 -9.69 -7.30
C VAL A 155 -9.72 -11.18 -7.54
N LEU A 156 -9.84 -11.65 -8.79
CA LEU A 156 -9.82 -13.07 -9.14
C LEU A 156 -8.58 -13.86 -8.67
N PRO A 157 -7.34 -13.33 -8.69
CA PRO A 157 -6.17 -14.08 -8.24
C PRO A 157 -6.26 -14.47 -6.76
N TYR A 158 -6.75 -13.57 -5.91
CA TYR A 158 -6.89 -13.81 -4.48
C TYR A 158 -8.14 -14.61 -4.15
N LEU A 159 -9.22 -14.41 -4.93
CA LEU A 159 -10.42 -15.24 -4.80
C LEU A 159 -10.11 -16.72 -5.07
N ARG A 160 -9.45 -17.01 -6.20
CA ARG A 160 -9.04 -18.38 -6.57
C ARG A 160 -8.17 -19.00 -5.48
N ARG A 161 -7.13 -18.27 -5.03
CA ARG A 161 -6.27 -18.73 -3.95
C ARG A 161 -7.03 -18.99 -2.66
N ALA A 162 -7.94 -18.10 -2.26
CA ALA A 162 -8.74 -18.29 -1.04
C ALA A 162 -9.65 -19.52 -1.11
N VAL A 163 -10.15 -19.88 -2.30
CA VAL A 163 -10.91 -21.11 -2.55
C VAL A 163 -10.00 -22.35 -2.51
N ASP A 164 -8.87 -22.30 -3.20
CA ASP A 164 -7.88 -23.38 -3.24
C ASP A 164 -7.34 -23.71 -1.83
N ASP A 165 -7.08 -22.67 -1.03
CA ASP A 165 -6.64 -22.77 0.37
C ASP A 165 -7.79 -23.17 1.33
N GLY A 166 -9.03 -23.34 0.84
CA GLY A 166 -10.20 -23.72 1.63
C GLY A 166 -10.71 -22.64 2.60
N THR A 167 -10.18 -21.43 2.52
CA THR A 167 -10.59 -20.29 3.37
C THR A 167 -11.94 -19.73 2.96
N LEU A 168 -12.27 -19.81 1.67
CA LEU A 168 -13.53 -19.34 1.08
C LEU A 168 -14.24 -20.50 0.40
N ARG A 169 -15.53 -20.70 0.69
CA ARG A 169 -16.30 -21.83 0.12
C ARG A 169 -16.73 -21.54 -1.32
N PRO A 170 -16.88 -22.54 -2.20
CA PRO A 170 -17.31 -22.30 -3.58
C PRO A 170 -18.60 -21.46 -3.71
N ALA A 171 -19.60 -21.69 -2.86
CA ALA A 171 -20.83 -20.90 -2.85
C ALA A 171 -20.63 -19.43 -2.43
N GLU A 172 -19.62 -19.14 -1.59
CA GLU A 172 -19.22 -17.77 -1.26
C GLU A 172 -18.49 -17.13 -2.43
N ALA A 173 -17.70 -17.89 -3.18
CA ALA A 173 -16.97 -17.40 -4.34
C ALA A 173 -17.94 -16.94 -5.44
N THR A 174 -19.00 -17.72 -5.67
CA THR A 174 -20.07 -17.36 -6.61
C THR A 174 -20.73 -16.03 -6.28
N VAL A 175 -20.82 -15.63 -5.00
CA VAL A 175 -21.36 -14.31 -4.62
C VAL A 175 -20.43 -13.19 -5.10
N ILE A 176 -19.12 -13.38 -4.93
CA ILE A 176 -18.11 -12.40 -5.37
C ILE A 176 -18.03 -12.37 -6.90
N GLU A 177 -18.04 -13.52 -7.57
CA GLU A 177 -18.06 -13.62 -9.04
C GLU A 177 -19.25 -12.88 -9.65
N ARG A 178 -20.45 -13.03 -9.09
CA ARG A 178 -21.64 -12.27 -9.51
C ARG A 178 -21.50 -10.76 -9.30
N ALA A 179 -20.79 -10.32 -8.26
CA ALA A 179 -20.49 -8.90 -8.08
C ALA A 179 -19.51 -8.40 -9.16
N LEU A 180 -18.54 -9.23 -9.57
CA LEU A 180 -17.60 -8.92 -10.66
C LEU A 180 -18.27 -8.90 -12.04
N GLU A 181 -19.27 -9.75 -12.28
CA GLU A 181 -20.05 -9.72 -13.52
C GLU A 181 -20.80 -8.40 -13.70
N ARG A 182 -21.16 -7.74 -12.60
CA ARG A 182 -21.91 -6.47 -12.57
C ARG A 182 -21.02 -5.22 -12.53
N LEU A 183 -19.70 -5.42 -12.51
CA LEU A 183 -18.72 -4.37 -12.34
C LEU A 183 -18.78 -3.33 -13.46
N PRO A 184 -18.98 -3.69 -14.75
CA PRO A 184 -19.17 -2.71 -15.82
C PRO A 184 -20.35 -1.76 -15.60
N GLU A 185 -21.43 -2.21 -14.95
CA GLU A 185 -22.61 -1.39 -14.67
C GLU A 185 -22.49 -0.56 -13.38
N CYS A 186 -21.74 -1.04 -12.38
CA CYS A 186 -21.63 -0.39 -11.06
C CYS A 186 -20.30 0.32 -10.80
N ALA A 187 -19.35 0.28 -11.73
CA ALA A 187 -18.04 0.94 -11.61
C ALA A 187 -18.11 2.47 -11.59
N GLY A 188 -19.24 3.06 -11.97
CA GLY A 188 -19.34 4.50 -12.18
C GLY A 188 -18.73 4.94 -13.52
N PRO A 189 -18.59 6.27 -13.74
CA PRO A 189 -17.99 6.77 -14.97
C PRO A 189 -16.52 6.40 -15.08
N ALA A 190 -16.04 6.18 -16.30
CA ALA A 190 -14.62 5.93 -16.54
C ALA A 190 -13.78 7.15 -16.15
N GLU A 191 -12.75 6.93 -15.33
CA GLU A 191 -11.78 7.94 -14.91
C GLU A 191 -10.35 7.50 -15.27
N PRO A 192 -9.41 8.43 -15.49
CA PRO A 192 -8.02 8.07 -15.79
C PRO A 192 -7.34 7.34 -14.61
N PRO A 193 -6.33 6.50 -14.86
CA PRO A 193 -5.58 5.84 -13.80
C PRO A 193 -4.91 6.85 -12.87
N ALA A 194 -5.22 6.74 -11.58
CA ALA A 194 -4.60 7.50 -10.52
C ALA A 194 -3.31 6.83 -10.05
N ARG A 195 -2.38 7.63 -9.52
CA ARG A 195 -1.19 7.14 -8.82
C ARG A 195 -1.57 6.72 -7.41
N LEU A 196 -1.78 5.42 -7.18
CA LEU A 196 -2.20 4.92 -5.88
C LEU A 196 -1.01 4.67 -4.94
N HIS A 197 -1.25 4.87 -3.65
CA HIS A 197 -0.48 4.23 -2.60
C HIS A 197 -0.64 2.71 -2.64
N GLY A 198 -1.88 2.22 -2.83
CA GLY A 198 -2.19 0.81 -3.11
C GLY A 198 -2.32 -0.10 -1.88
N ASP A 199 -1.89 0.37 -0.70
CA ASP A 199 -2.09 -0.29 0.61
C ASP A 199 -2.46 0.75 1.69
N LEU A 200 -3.41 1.65 1.39
CA LEU A 200 -3.67 2.84 2.21
C LEU A 200 -4.66 2.59 3.37
N TRP A 201 -4.19 1.94 4.43
CA TRP A 201 -4.92 1.78 5.69
C TRP A 201 -4.30 2.61 6.82
N ASN A 202 -4.94 2.74 7.99
CA ASN A 202 -4.46 3.63 9.06
C ASN A 202 -3.02 3.36 9.53
N GLY A 203 -2.53 2.12 9.46
CA GLY A 203 -1.16 1.78 9.83
C GLY A 203 -0.11 2.42 8.92
N ASN A 204 -0.49 2.70 7.68
CA ASN A 204 0.36 3.31 6.66
C ASN A 204 0.21 4.84 6.58
N VAL A 205 -0.62 5.43 7.44
CA VAL A 205 -0.81 6.88 7.57
C VAL A 205 -0.13 7.38 8.84
N LEU A 206 1.07 7.95 8.69
CA LEU A 206 1.83 8.49 9.81
C LEU A 206 1.55 9.97 10.02
N TRP A 207 0.93 10.30 11.13
CA TRP A 207 0.75 11.68 11.60
C TRP A 207 2.07 12.19 12.16
N GLY A 208 2.71 13.14 11.48
CA GLY A 208 4.00 13.71 11.88
C GLY A 208 3.90 14.66 13.08
N ALA A 209 4.95 14.72 13.88
CA ALA A 209 5.07 15.69 14.98
C ALA A 209 5.13 17.15 14.49
N ASP A 210 5.46 17.36 13.22
CA ASP A 210 5.43 18.62 12.50
C ASP A 210 4.02 19.00 11.97
N GLY A 211 3.01 18.17 12.21
CA GLY A 211 1.63 18.41 11.77
C GLY A 211 1.36 18.00 10.31
N GLU A 212 2.32 17.32 9.67
CA GLU A 212 2.25 16.84 8.29
C GLU A 212 2.06 15.31 8.26
N VAL A 213 1.19 14.83 7.37
CA VAL A 213 0.96 13.39 7.19
C VAL A 213 1.97 12.81 6.21
N ARG A 214 2.47 11.60 6.50
CA ARG A 214 3.37 10.84 5.63
C ARG A 214 2.83 9.45 5.38
N LEU A 215 2.93 8.99 4.15
CA LEU A 215 2.55 7.62 3.77
C LEU A 215 3.76 6.69 3.74
N ILE A 216 3.58 5.46 4.20
CA ILE A 216 4.63 4.43 4.29
C ILE A 216 4.14 3.09 3.73
N ASP A 217 5.09 2.20 3.40
CA ASP A 217 4.79 0.84 2.95
C ASP A 217 3.87 0.76 1.71
N PRO A 218 4.16 1.50 0.62
CA PRO A 218 3.29 1.51 -0.53
C PRO A 218 3.36 0.20 -1.33
N ALA A 219 2.18 -0.27 -1.76
CA ALA A 219 2.02 -1.20 -2.87
C ALA A 219 1.71 -0.40 -4.16
N ALA A 220 2.52 0.62 -4.46
CA ALA A 220 2.15 1.65 -5.43
C ALA A 220 1.98 1.09 -6.85
N HIS A 221 0.92 1.54 -7.52
CA HIS A 221 0.60 1.22 -8.91
C HIS A 221 -0.43 2.20 -9.48
N GLY A 222 -0.61 2.20 -10.80
CA GLY A 222 -1.75 2.88 -11.43
C GLY A 222 -3.07 2.18 -11.10
N GLY A 223 -4.10 2.89 -10.65
CA GLY A 223 -5.37 2.28 -10.23
C GLY A 223 -6.53 3.27 -10.19
N HIS A 224 -7.68 2.86 -9.66
CA HIS A 224 -8.80 3.78 -9.44
C HIS A 224 -8.66 4.45 -8.07
N ARG A 225 -8.75 5.77 -8.04
CA ARG A 225 -8.52 6.60 -6.84
C ARG A 225 -9.40 6.25 -5.65
N GLU A 226 -10.61 5.75 -5.91
CA GLU A 226 -11.53 5.29 -4.86
C GLU A 226 -11.00 4.09 -4.09
N THR A 227 -10.06 3.29 -4.63
CA THR A 227 -9.51 2.12 -3.93
C THR A 227 -8.74 2.51 -2.67
N ASP A 228 -7.91 3.55 -2.73
CA ASP A 228 -7.18 4.04 -1.55
C ASP A 228 -8.13 4.62 -0.49
N LEU A 229 -9.18 5.35 -0.92
CA LEU A 229 -10.20 5.88 -0.01
C LEU A 229 -11.05 4.78 0.63
N ALA A 230 -11.43 3.75 -0.14
CA ALA A 230 -12.18 2.61 0.32
C ALA A 230 -11.39 1.80 1.36
N MET A 231 -10.07 1.76 1.24
CA MET A 231 -9.17 1.13 2.21
C MET A 231 -9.09 1.93 3.53
N LEU A 232 -9.10 3.26 3.46
CA LEU A 232 -9.25 4.13 4.64
C LEU A 232 -10.61 3.96 5.32
N HIS A 233 -11.69 3.73 4.56
CA HIS A 233 -13.00 3.37 5.12
C HIS A 233 -12.98 2.00 5.80
N LEU A 234 -12.29 1.02 5.22
CA LEU A 234 -12.30 -0.37 5.67
C LEU A 234 -11.64 -0.55 7.03
N PHE A 235 -10.43 0.01 7.18
CA PHE A 235 -9.62 -0.13 8.40
C PHE A 235 -9.67 1.10 9.30
N GLY A 236 -10.47 2.10 8.90
CA GLY A 236 -10.58 3.39 9.55
C GLY A 236 -9.39 4.31 9.24
N CYS A 237 -9.57 5.59 9.55
CA CYS A 237 -8.52 6.62 9.58
C CYS A 237 -8.92 7.69 10.60
N PRO A 238 -8.00 8.19 11.44
CA PRO A 238 -8.31 9.33 12.31
C PRO A 238 -8.83 10.52 11.50
N HIS A 239 -10.00 11.05 11.90
CA HIS A 239 -10.67 12.16 11.21
C HIS A 239 -11.01 11.88 9.74
N LEU A 240 -11.38 10.64 9.39
CA LEU A 240 -11.70 10.25 8.01
C LEU A 240 -12.65 11.22 7.30
N ASP A 241 -13.74 11.67 7.93
CA ASP A 241 -14.65 12.64 7.33
C ASP A 241 -13.93 13.92 6.88
N ARG A 242 -12.96 14.40 7.67
CA ARG A 242 -12.16 15.60 7.33
C ARG A 242 -11.13 15.33 6.24
N VAL A 243 -10.61 14.10 6.15
CA VAL A 243 -9.77 13.68 5.02
C VAL A 243 -10.61 13.69 3.75
N LEU A 244 -11.83 13.15 3.80
CA LEU A 244 -12.74 13.13 2.66
C LEU A 244 -13.20 14.53 2.26
N ASP A 245 -13.49 15.41 3.22
CA ASP A 245 -13.80 16.83 2.97
C ASP A 245 -12.66 17.49 2.18
N GLY A 246 -11.42 17.39 2.67
CA GLY A 246 -10.26 17.96 2.00
C GLY A 246 -9.99 17.33 0.63
N TYR A 247 -10.24 16.03 0.48
CA TYR A 247 -10.09 15.33 -0.80
C TYR A 247 -11.12 15.83 -1.82
N GLN A 248 -12.40 15.88 -1.44
CA GLN A 248 -13.49 16.29 -2.34
C GLN A 248 -13.45 17.77 -2.72
N GLU A 249 -12.85 18.63 -1.90
CA GLU A 249 -12.59 20.04 -2.27
C GLU A 249 -11.67 20.17 -3.49
N VAL A 250 -10.73 19.24 -3.67
CA VAL A 250 -9.72 19.30 -4.74
C VAL A 250 -10.10 18.40 -5.92
N ALA A 251 -10.56 17.18 -5.63
CA ALA A 251 -10.92 16.19 -6.62
C ALA A 251 -12.27 15.53 -6.26
N PRO A 252 -13.41 16.20 -6.56
CA PRO A 252 -14.74 15.65 -6.29
C PRO A 252 -14.87 14.20 -6.76
N LEU A 253 -15.48 13.36 -5.94
CA LEU A 253 -15.76 11.98 -6.29
C LEU A 253 -17.00 11.92 -7.18
N ALA A 254 -17.03 10.97 -8.13
CA ALA A 254 -18.20 10.81 -8.99
C ALA A 254 -19.41 10.38 -8.16
N ASP A 255 -20.61 10.80 -8.58
CA ASP A 255 -21.88 10.45 -7.93
C ASP A 255 -21.96 8.93 -7.67
N GLY A 256 -22.49 8.55 -6.50
CA GLY A 256 -22.59 7.15 -6.07
C GLY A 256 -21.27 6.52 -5.59
N TRP A 257 -20.20 7.28 -5.38
CA TRP A 257 -18.93 6.72 -4.87
C TRP A 257 -19.07 5.99 -3.53
N THR A 258 -19.99 6.45 -2.67
CA THR A 258 -20.28 5.79 -1.39
C THR A 258 -20.80 4.37 -1.58
N ASP A 259 -21.60 4.16 -2.63
CA ASP A 259 -22.20 2.86 -2.96
C ASP A 259 -21.13 1.91 -3.56
N ARG A 260 -20.07 2.48 -4.14
CA ARG A 260 -18.91 1.75 -4.68
C ARG A 260 -17.86 1.38 -3.65
N ILE A 261 -17.92 1.89 -2.41
CA ILE A 261 -16.91 1.58 -1.37
C ILE A 261 -16.72 0.07 -1.22
N GLY A 262 -17.81 -0.70 -1.09
CA GLY A 262 -17.73 -2.16 -0.93
C GLY A 262 -17.08 -2.86 -2.13
N LEU A 263 -17.29 -2.36 -3.34
CA LEU A 263 -16.67 -2.88 -4.56
C LEU A 263 -15.15 -2.71 -4.54
N HIS A 264 -14.69 -1.50 -4.20
CA HIS A 264 -13.27 -1.19 -4.04
C HIS A 264 -12.62 -1.92 -2.85
N GLN A 265 -13.40 -2.33 -1.86
CA GLN A 265 -12.92 -3.11 -0.71
C GLN A 265 -12.70 -4.60 -1.02
N LEU A 266 -13.23 -5.15 -2.12
CA LEU A 266 -13.05 -6.56 -2.46
C LEU A 266 -11.57 -6.96 -2.57
N PHE A 267 -10.74 -6.14 -3.23
CA PHE A 267 -9.32 -6.40 -3.34
C PHE A 267 -8.61 -6.48 -1.98
N PRO A 268 -8.61 -5.44 -1.12
CA PRO A 268 -7.94 -5.52 0.16
C PRO A 268 -8.53 -6.60 1.08
N LEU A 269 -9.85 -6.84 1.04
CA LEU A 269 -10.48 -7.92 1.83
C LEU A 269 -10.01 -9.31 1.41
N LEU A 270 -9.86 -9.57 0.10
CA LEU A 270 -9.37 -10.86 -0.39
C LEU A 270 -7.86 -11.03 -0.16
N VAL A 271 -7.08 -9.96 -0.24
CA VAL A 271 -5.68 -9.95 0.21
C VAL A 271 -5.60 -10.37 1.68
N HIS A 272 -6.40 -9.75 2.55
CA HIS A 272 -6.44 -10.09 3.97
C HIS A 272 -7.00 -11.49 4.23
N THR A 273 -7.90 -11.98 3.39
CA THR A 273 -8.40 -13.36 3.45
C THR A 273 -7.26 -14.36 3.23
N VAL A 274 -6.42 -14.12 2.22
CA VAL A 274 -5.26 -14.96 1.91
C VAL A 274 -4.19 -14.88 3.01
N LEU A 275 -3.99 -13.72 3.63
CA LEU A 275 -2.94 -13.53 4.63
C LEU A 275 -3.35 -13.90 6.07
N PHE A 276 -4.63 -13.68 6.42
CA PHE A 276 -5.10 -13.73 7.81
C PHE A 276 -6.36 -14.60 8.00
N GLY A 277 -6.96 -15.10 6.91
CA GLY A 277 -7.96 -16.17 6.95
C GLY A 277 -9.43 -15.73 7.01
N ARG A 278 -10.27 -16.63 7.54
CA ARG A 278 -11.74 -16.69 7.40
C ARG A 278 -12.49 -15.41 7.76
N GLY A 279 -12.02 -14.65 8.75
CA GLY A 279 -12.71 -13.43 9.22
C GLY A 279 -12.90 -12.40 8.10
N TYR A 280 -11.90 -12.25 7.24
CA TYR A 280 -11.94 -11.34 6.09
C TYR A 280 -12.75 -11.90 4.92
N ALA A 281 -12.80 -13.23 4.76
CA ALA A 281 -13.64 -13.87 3.74
C ALA A 281 -15.13 -13.51 3.93
N ALA A 282 -15.61 -13.55 5.17
CA ALA A 282 -16.98 -13.19 5.50
C ALA A 282 -17.28 -11.71 5.17
N GLN A 283 -16.33 -10.81 5.41
CA GLN A 283 -16.45 -9.40 5.05
C GLN A 283 -16.43 -9.19 3.53
N ALA A 284 -15.58 -9.91 2.80
CA ALA A 284 -15.55 -9.85 1.33
C ALA A 284 -16.91 -10.25 0.72
N VAL A 285 -17.53 -11.31 1.25
CA VAL A 285 -18.87 -11.76 0.84
C VAL A 285 -19.93 -10.71 1.18
N ALA A 286 -19.85 -10.08 2.36
CA ALA A 286 -20.78 -9.02 2.74
C ALA A 286 -20.65 -7.79 1.82
N ALA A 287 -19.42 -7.36 1.52
CA ALA A 287 -19.14 -6.27 0.58
C ALA A 287 -19.66 -6.59 -0.82
N ALA A 288 -19.45 -7.81 -1.32
CA ALA A 288 -19.97 -8.26 -2.61
C ALA A 288 -21.50 -8.25 -2.70
N ARG A 289 -22.22 -8.53 -1.59
CA ARG A 289 -23.68 -8.45 -1.56
C ARG A 289 -24.20 -7.01 -1.59
N GLY A 290 -23.47 -6.09 -0.99
CA GLY A 290 -23.81 -4.67 -1.00
C GLY A 290 -23.47 -3.96 -2.31
N ALA A 291 -22.50 -4.48 -3.07
CA ALA A 291 -22.09 -3.90 -4.34
C ALA A 291 -23.23 -3.97 -5.38
N GLY A 292 -23.74 -2.81 -5.79
CA GLY A 292 -24.81 -2.66 -6.76
C GLY A 292 -26.23 -2.87 -6.21
N GLY A 293 -26.45 -2.75 -4.90
CA GLY A 293 -27.79 -2.60 -4.34
C GLY A 293 -28.44 -1.26 -4.71
#